data_AF-A0A0B1S069-F1
#
_entry.id   AF-A0A0B1S069-F1
#
_cell.length_a   1.000
_cell.length_b   1.000
_cell.length_c   1.000
_cell.angle_alpha   90.00
_cell.angle_beta   90.00
_cell.angle_gamma   90.00
#
_symmetry.space_group_name_H-M   'P 1'
#
loop_
_entity.id
_entity.type
_entity.pdbx_description
1 polymer ?
#
loop_
_entity_poly.entity_id
_entity_poly.type
_entity_poly.pdbx_seq_one_letter_code
_entity_poly.pdbx_strand_id
1 'polypeptide(L)'
;VCSASVSSPTGESSPAVELRGRRVARWNEACLELLSACISVVIDGEWRMSLAAVMGKQLDLYKDYPEEKAFLLRCLGTALSKIALKSFVVDHLMLMFKSAQHHIPTERQGCARGVGACAATHTDLVLDAMPIRQYTDTEMVLLRASLMLSYGYVVQACPLDTLTQRLQQTIITFLRHYFANSKQETVVREAMLETMRLIAIAVHPSRLPGEYRFEARNELIGYIKTFSMLQDYVQSETPEMLSSSLRLLAAKATAALVRLEPPLSDDDIWELGTVLTQYILPMCREKSGLKTLAYDLFDYASTSISSFTSPSNRMGMNMKKIDDDESATIMDATVTQYGNALEAIIEMRPTVGTVTLILKVFTHSSL
;
A
#
# COMPACT_ATOMS: atom_id res chain seq x y z
N VAL A 1 10.69 30.09 -50.27
CA VAL A 1 11.26 30.15 -48.91
C VAL A 1 10.09 30.21 -47.96
N CYS A 2 9.63 29.05 -47.51
CA CYS A 2 8.39 28.90 -46.75
C CYS A 2 8.67 29.00 -45.24
N SER A 3 7.85 29.78 -44.56
CA SER A 3 7.75 29.89 -43.11
C SER A 3 7.37 28.54 -42.49
N ALA A 4 8.21 28.02 -41.60
CA ALA A 4 7.89 26.87 -40.76
C ALA A 4 7.65 27.35 -39.32
N SER A 5 6.38 27.27 -38.90
CA SER A 5 5.93 27.32 -37.52
C SER A 5 6.47 26.12 -36.75
N VAL A 6 7.26 26.37 -35.70
CA VAL A 6 7.69 25.34 -34.75
C VAL A 6 6.61 25.21 -33.67
N SER A 7 5.87 24.11 -33.70
CA SER A 7 4.95 23.69 -32.65
C SER A 7 5.72 23.12 -31.46
N SER A 8 5.50 23.67 -30.25
CA SER A 8 5.97 23.13 -28.98
C SER A 8 5.17 21.89 -28.56
N PRO A 9 5.79 20.82 -28.02
CA PRO A 9 5.06 19.72 -27.40
C PRO A 9 4.82 20.04 -25.92
N THR A 10 3.64 20.58 -25.58
CA THR A 10 3.16 20.68 -24.19
C THR A 10 2.59 19.34 -23.75
N GLY A 11 3.46 18.51 -23.17
CA GLY A 11 3.07 17.30 -22.41
C GLY A 11 2.87 17.63 -20.93
N GLU A 12 2.04 18.62 -20.61
CA GLU A 12 1.76 19.06 -19.24
C GLU A 12 0.56 18.30 -18.69
N SER A 13 0.77 17.38 -17.74
CA SER A 13 -0.34 16.85 -16.94
C SER A 13 -0.67 17.83 -15.81
N SER A 14 -1.85 18.44 -15.90
CA SER A 14 -2.35 19.51 -15.04
C SER A 14 -2.68 19.08 -13.58
N PRO A 15 -2.54 19.97 -12.58
CA PRO A 15 -2.92 19.76 -11.16
C PRO A 15 -4.38 19.31 -10.92
N ALA A 16 -5.26 19.46 -11.91
CA ALA A 16 -6.60 18.90 -11.89
C ALA A 16 -6.62 17.36 -11.73
N VAL A 17 -5.56 16.66 -12.18
CA VAL A 17 -5.49 15.19 -12.22
C VAL A 17 -5.35 14.58 -10.83
N GLU A 18 -4.55 15.16 -9.92
CA GLU A 18 -4.37 14.63 -8.56
C GLU A 18 -5.64 14.80 -7.71
N LEU A 19 -6.27 15.98 -7.79
CA LEU A 19 -7.58 16.23 -7.17
C LEU A 19 -8.66 15.33 -7.77
N ARG A 20 -8.64 15.08 -9.09
CA ARG A 20 -9.56 14.14 -9.75
C ARG A 20 -9.34 12.73 -9.23
N GLY A 21 -8.09 12.30 -9.13
CA GLY A 21 -7.69 11.02 -8.57
C GLY A 21 -8.25 10.76 -7.18
N ARG A 22 -8.05 11.71 -6.25
CA ARG A 22 -8.60 11.62 -4.89
C ARG A 22 -10.13 11.59 -4.88
N ARG A 23 -10.79 12.38 -5.73
CA ARG A 23 -12.26 12.35 -5.87
C ARG A 23 -12.75 11.01 -6.39
N VAL A 24 -12.10 10.44 -7.40
CA VAL A 24 -12.43 9.12 -7.96
C VAL A 24 -12.25 8.02 -6.92
N ALA A 25 -11.15 8.03 -6.17
CA ALA A 25 -10.90 7.04 -5.13
C ALA A 25 -11.99 7.08 -4.03
N ARG A 26 -12.38 8.27 -3.57
CA ARG A 26 -13.48 8.45 -2.60
C ARG A 26 -14.84 8.03 -3.17
N TRP A 27 -15.11 8.36 -4.42
CA TRP A 27 -16.33 7.93 -5.11
C TRP A 27 -16.40 6.40 -5.20
N ASN A 28 -15.31 5.75 -5.57
CA ASN A 28 -15.22 4.30 -5.64
C ASN A 28 -15.49 3.66 -4.26
N GLU A 29 -14.99 4.24 -3.17
CA GLU A 29 -15.28 3.73 -1.83
C GLU A 29 -16.78 3.83 -1.48
N ALA A 30 -17.39 5.01 -1.72
CA ALA A 30 -18.82 5.20 -1.50
C ALA A 30 -19.67 4.22 -2.35
N CYS A 31 -19.26 3.93 -3.58
CA CYS A 31 -19.92 2.94 -4.42
C CYS A 31 -19.79 1.51 -3.88
N LEU A 32 -18.65 1.14 -3.28
CA LEU A 32 -18.46 -0.18 -2.66
C LEU A 32 -19.28 -0.33 -1.38
N GLU A 33 -19.37 0.72 -0.57
CA GLU A 33 -20.24 0.76 0.60
C GLU A 33 -21.71 0.60 0.20
N LEU A 34 -22.16 1.35 -0.81
CA LEU A 34 -23.51 1.23 -1.38
C LEU A 34 -23.77 -0.19 -1.90
N LEU A 35 -22.83 -0.75 -2.67
CA LEU A 35 -22.93 -2.12 -3.18
C LEU A 35 -23.07 -3.13 -2.04
N SER A 36 -22.19 -3.05 -1.02
CA SER A 36 -22.23 -3.92 0.15
C SER A 36 -23.56 -3.84 0.90
N ALA A 37 -24.11 -2.64 1.06
CA ALA A 37 -25.42 -2.41 1.66
C ALA A 37 -26.55 -3.04 0.83
N CYS A 38 -26.56 -2.80 -0.49
CA CYS A 38 -27.54 -3.39 -1.41
C CYS A 38 -27.52 -4.92 -1.39
N ILE A 39 -26.34 -5.54 -1.36
CA ILE A 39 -26.23 -7.01 -1.30
C ILE A 39 -26.70 -7.55 0.05
N SER A 40 -26.42 -6.81 1.14
CA SER A 40 -26.78 -7.24 2.49
C SER A 40 -28.29 -7.27 2.73
N VAL A 41 -29.08 -6.41 2.07
CA VAL A 41 -30.55 -6.41 2.20
C VAL A 41 -31.25 -7.55 1.45
N VAL A 42 -30.60 -8.12 0.43
CA VAL A 42 -31.15 -9.25 -0.32
C VAL A 42 -30.72 -10.55 0.32
N ILE A 43 -31.66 -11.32 0.90
CA ILE A 43 -31.36 -12.59 1.59
C ILE A 43 -31.11 -13.74 0.58
N ASP A 44 -31.69 -13.64 -0.61
CA ASP A 44 -31.60 -14.65 -1.66
C ASP A 44 -30.14 -14.90 -2.10
N GLY A 45 -29.63 -16.09 -1.80
CA GLY A 45 -28.28 -16.52 -2.15
C GLY A 45 -28.07 -16.69 -3.66
N GLU A 46 -29.09 -17.11 -4.41
CA GLU A 46 -29.01 -17.22 -5.86
C GLU A 46 -28.87 -15.85 -6.52
N TRP A 47 -29.61 -14.85 -6.00
CA TRP A 47 -29.46 -13.47 -6.45
C TRP A 47 -28.04 -12.94 -6.22
N ARG A 48 -27.46 -13.19 -5.03
CA ARG A 48 -26.08 -12.74 -4.72
C ARG A 48 -25.05 -13.41 -5.65
N MET A 49 -25.18 -14.72 -5.88
CA MET A 49 -24.33 -15.46 -6.81
C MET A 49 -24.51 -14.99 -8.25
N SER A 50 -25.74 -14.73 -8.69
CA SER A 50 -26.03 -14.22 -10.03
C SER A 50 -25.37 -12.85 -10.27
N LEU A 51 -25.45 -11.94 -9.29
CA LEU A 51 -24.78 -10.65 -9.35
C LEU A 51 -23.26 -10.80 -9.50
N ALA A 52 -22.62 -11.62 -8.65
CA ALA A 52 -21.19 -11.88 -8.72
C ALA A 52 -20.78 -12.55 -10.04
N ALA A 53 -21.59 -13.49 -10.55
CA ALA A 53 -21.34 -14.17 -11.81
C ALA A 53 -21.39 -13.21 -13.00
N VAL A 54 -22.32 -12.26 -13.02
CA VAL A 54 -22.38 -11.22 -14.07
C VAL A 54 -21.17 -10.29 -13.96
N MET A 55 -20.76 -9.88 -12.75
CA MET A 55 -19.54 -9.09 -12.56
C MET A 55 -18.30 -9.82 -13.10
N GLY A 56 -18.14 -11.12 -12.78
CA GLY A 56 -17.04 -11.94 -13.29
C GLY A 56 -17.00 -12.01 -14.82
N LYS A 57 -18.17 -12.20 -15.46
CA LYS A 57 -18.30 -12.23 -16.94
C LYS A 57 -17.92 -10.92 -17.62
N GLN A 58 -18.05 -9.79 -16.92
CA GLN A 58 -17.75 -8.48 -17.50
C GLN A 58 -16.27 -8.09 -17.42
N LEU A 59 -15.43 -8.82 -16.67
CA LEU A 59 -14.01 -8.47 -16.48
C LEU A 59 -13.26 -8.29 -17.81
N ASP A 60 -13.54 -9.11 -18.81
CA ASP A 60 -12.89 -9.05 -20.13
C ASP A 60 -13.33 -7.84 -20.97
N LEU A 61 -14.51 -7.27 -20.70
CA LEU A 61 -14.98 -6.05 -21.39
C LEU A 61 -14.14 -4.83 -21.00
N TYR A 62 -13.49 -4.87 -19.84
CA TYR A 62 -12.65 -3.79 -19.31
C TYR A 62 -11.15 -4.04 -19.51
N LYS A 63 -10.75 -4.97 -20.39
CA LYS A 63 -9.33 -5.32 -20.62
C LYS A 63 -8.42 -4.14 -21.01
N ASP A 64 -8.99 -3.12 -21.65
CA ASP A 64 -8.29 -1.92 -22.10
C ASP A 64 -8.55 -0.71 -21.17
N TYR A 65 -9.25 -0.94 -20.05
CA TYR A 65 -9.74 0.05 -19.09
C TYR A 65 -9.31 -0.35 -17.66
N PRO A 66 -8.02 -0.19 -17.32
CA PRO A 66 -7.45 -0.78 -16.11
C PRO A 66 -8.00 -0.18 -14.81
N GLU A 67 -8.43 1.09 -14.80
CA GLU A 67 -9.05 1.72 -13.62
C GLU A 67 -10.43 1.11 -13.34
N GLU A 68 -11.25 0.98 -14.38
CA GLU A 68 -12.60 0.40 -14.33
C GLU A 68 -12.54 -1.09 -13.99
N LYS A 69 -11.59 -1.82 -14.59
CA LYS A 69 -11.38 -3.23 -14.28
C LYS A 69 -10.91 -3.44 -12.85
N ALA A 70 -9.98 -2.62 -12.36
CA ALA A 70 -9.57 -2.64 -10.96
C ALA A 70 -10.74 -2.36 -10.01
N PHE A 71 -11.63 -1.43 -10.36
CA PHE A 71 -12.84 -1.16 -9.58
C PHE A 71 -13.81 -2.35 -9.61
N LEU A 72 -14.04 -2.97 -10.78
CA LEU A 72 -14.89 -4.15 -10.90
C LEU A 72 -14.37 -5.35 -10.10
N LEU A 73 -13.05 -5.56 -10.05
CA LEU A 73 -12.43 -6.59 -9.19
C LEU A 73 -12.73 -6.34 -7.70
N ARG A 74 -12.74 -5.08 -7.26
CA ARG A 74 -13.13 -4.70 -5.88
C ARG A 74 -14.63 -4.94 -5.63
N CYS A 75 -15.48 -4.61 -6.59
CA CYS A 75 -16.92 -4.88 -6.53
C CYS A 75 -17.20 -6.39 -6.42
N LEU A 76 -16.51 -7.20 -7.24
CA LEU A 76 -16.62 -8.65 -7.21
C LEU A 76 -16.21 -9.20 -5.83
N GLY A 77 -15.04 -8.81 -5.31
CA GLY A 77 -14.60 -9.21 -3.96
C GLY A 77 -15.60 -8.84 -2.85
N THR A 78 -16.21 -7.65 -2.95
CA THR A 78 -17.27 -7.20 -2.03
C THR A 78 -18.51 -8.08 -2.13
N ALA A 79 -18.93 -8.46 -3.33
CA ALA A 79 -20.05 -9.37 -3.54
C ALA A 79 -19.75 -10.78 -3.02
N LEU A 80 -18.55 -11.30 -3.26
CA LEU A 80 -18.09 -12.61 -2.78
C LEU A 80 -18.14 -12.69 -1.25
N SER A 81 -17.84 -11.59 -0.53
CA SER A 81 -17.93 -11.55 0.93
C SER A 81 -19.34 -11.84 1.48
N LYS A 82 -20.39 -11.78 0.65
CA LYS A 82 -21.79 -12.00 1.04
C LYS A 82 -22.36 -13.33 0.56
N ILE A 83 -21.54 -14.22 -0.03
CA ILE A 83 -21.97 -15.50 -0.61
C ILE A 83 -21.57 -16.66 0.30
N ALA A 84 -22.52 -17.51 0.67
CA ALA A 84 -22.25 -18.64 1.58
C ALA A 84 -21.57 -19.85 0.90
N LEU A 85 -21.77 -20.03 -0.42
CA LEU A 85 -21.27 -21.19 -1.14
C LEU A 85 -19.76 -21.09 -1.39
N LYS A 86 -18.98 -21.80 -0.56
CA LYS A 86 -17.50 -21.73 -0.57
C LYS A 86 -16.87 -22.06 -1.92
N SER A 87 -17.36 -23.08 -2.63
CA SER A 87 -16.82 -23.44 -3.95
C SER A 87 -16.98 -22.30 -4.95
N PHE A 88 -18.13 -21.65 -4.97
CA PHE A 88 -18.38 -20.48 -5.83
C PHE A 88 -17.43 -19.32 -5.50
N VAL A 89 -17.21 -19.06 -4.20
CA VAL A 89 -16.27 -18.03 -3.74
C VAL A 89 -14.85 -18.34 -4.22
N VAL A 90 -14.37 -19.58 -4.06
CA VAL A 90 -13.05 -20.00 -4.52
C VAL A 90 -12.91 -19.88 -6.03
N ASP A 91 -13.90 -20.36 -6.80
CA ASP A 91 -13.87 -20.28 -8.27
C ASP A 91 -13.77 -18.83 -8.76
N HIS A 92 -14.48 -17.91 -8.12
CA HIS A 92 -14.46 -16.49 -8.49
C HIS A 92 -13.22 -15.76 -7.97
N LEU A 93 -12.65 -16.15 -6.83
CA LEU A 93 -11.33 -15.67 -6.41
C LEU A 93 -10.25 -16.05 -7.43
N MET A 94 -10.27 -17.30 -7.91
CA MET A 94 -9.35 -17.76 -8.95
C MET A 94 -9.58 -17.04 -10.28
N LEU A 95 -10.85 -16.76 -10.63
CA LEU A 95 -11.19 -15.92 -11.78
C LEU A 95 -10.58 -14.52 -11.66
N MET A 96 -10.65 -13.87 -10.49
CA MET A 96 -10.06 -12.55 -10.28
C MET A 96 -8.56 -12.52 -10.57
N PHE A 97 -7.81 -13.50 -10.04
CA PHE A 97 -6.38 -13.61 -10.36
C PHE A 97 -6.14 -13.89 -11.84
N LYS A 98 -6.89 -14.82 -12.45
CA LYS A 98 -6.74 -15.12 -13.89
C LYS A 98 -7.05 -13.95 -14.81
N SER A 99 -8.05 -13.14 -14.47
CA SER A 99 -8.50 -12.03 -15.31
C SER A 99 -7.64 -10.79 -15.15
N ALA A 100 -6.96 -10.60 -14.02
CA ALA A 100 -6.14 -9.41 -13.76
C ALA A 100 -4.88 -9.38 -14.64
N GLN A 101 -4.62 -8.26 -15.30
CA GLN A 101 -3.37 -8.03 -16.01
C GLN A 101 -2.29 -7.63 -15.01
N HIS A 102 -1.61 -8.60 -14.41
CA HIS A 102 -0.68 -8.37 -13.30
C HIS A 102 0.52 -7.47 -13.63
N HIS A 103 0.84 -7.21 -14.91
CA HIS A 103 1.85 -6.21 -15.27
C HIS A 103 1.38 -4.77 -15.01
N ILE A 104 0.06 -4.53 -15.00
CA ILE A 104 -0.55 -3.23 -14.71
C ILE A 104 -0.70 -3.04 -13.20
N PRO A 105 -0.03 -2.05 -12.58
CA PRO A 105 -0.09 -1.82 -11.13
C PRO A 105 -1.51 -1.57 -10.59
N THR A 106 -2.32 -0.83 -11.34
CA THR A 106 -3.71 -0.51 -10.98
C THR A 106 -4.57 -1.77 -10.88
N GLU A 107 -4.46 -2.70 -11.83
CA GLU A 107 -5.16 -3.98 -11.77
C GLU A 107 -4.66 -4.89 -10.64
N ARG A 108 -3.34 -4.92 -10.38
CA ARG A 108 -2.79 -5.63 -9.20
C ARG A 108 -3.42 -5.13 -7.90
N GLN A 109 -3.50 -3.81 -7.73
CA GLN A 109 -4.12 -3.17 -6.58
C GLN A 109 -5.62 -3.48 -6.47
N GLY A 110 -6.36 -3.37 -7.58
CA GLY A 110 -7.79 -3.71 -7.62
C GLY A 110 -8.06 -5.16 -7.24
N CYS A 111 -7.27 -6.09 -7.80
CA CYS A 111 -7.34 -7.52 -7.49
C CYS A 111 -7.08 -7.76 -5.99
N ALA A 112 -5.96 -7.26 -5.47
CA ALA A 112 -5.57 -7.47 -4.08
C ALA A 112 -6.58 -6.90 -3.07
N ARG A 113 -7.14 -5.71 -3.35
CA ARG A 113 -8.22 -5.13 -2.53
C ARG A 113 -9.51 -5.92 -2.60
N GLY A 114 -9.87 -6.43 -3.78
CA GLY A 114 -11.02 -7.32 -3.93
C GLY A 114 -10.85 -8.63 -3.13
N VAL A 115 -9.66 -9.23 -3.17
CA VAL A 115 -9.33 -10.41 -2.34
C VAL A 115 -9.46 -10.08 -0.85
N GLY A 116 -8.93 -8.92 -0.41
CA GLY A 116 -9.12 -8.44 0.96
C GLY A 116 -10.58 -8.26 1.34
N ALA A 117 -11.41 -7.65 0.48
CA ALA A 117 -12.85 -7.49 0.73
C ALA A 117 -13.55 -8.84 0.92
N CYS A 118 -13.20 -9.86 0.13
CA CYS A 118 -13.71 -11.22 0.31
C CYS A 118 -13.26 -11.83 1.66
N ALA A 119 -12.04 -11.54 2.10
CA ALA A 119 -11.49 -12.03 3.35
C ALA A 119 -12.16 -11.47 4.61
N ALA A 120 -12.98 -10.42 4.49
CA ALA A 120 -13.76 -9.89 5.62
C ALA A 120 -14.72 -10.91 6.24
N THR A 121 -15.18 -11.89 5.45
CA THR A 121 -16.06 -12.98 5.90
C THR A 121 -15.48 -14.36 5.63
N HIS A 122 -14.55 -14.47 4.67
CA HIS A 122 -13.99 -15.73 4.20
C HIS A 122 -12.47 -15.82 4.39
N THR A 123 -11.92 -15.29 5.49
CA THR A 123 -10.46 -15.21 5.71
C THR A 123 -9.75 -16.54 5.46
N ASP A 124 -10.18 -17.62 6.12
CA ASP A 124 -9.54 -18.94 6.02
C ASP A 124 -9.61 -19.49 4.61
N LEU A 125 -10.80 -19.38 4.00
CA LEU A 125 -11.03 -19.85 2.64
C LEU A 125 -10.15 -19.10 1.63
N VAL A 126 -9.99 -17.78 1.80
CA VAL A 126 -9.12 -16.95 0.96
C VAL A 126 -7.65 -17.35 1.14
N LEU A 127 -7.19 -17.50 2.38
CA LEU A 127 -5.81 -17.89 2.68
C LEU A 127 -5.48 -19.28 2.11
N ASP A 128 -6.42 -20.23 2.19
CA ASP A 128 -6.27 -21.59 1.64
C ASP A 128 -6.32 -21.61 0.11
N ALA A 129 -7.15 -20.76 -0.50
CA ALA A 129 -7.34 -20.70 -1.95
C ALA A 129 -6.25 -19.92 -2.68
N MET A 130 -5.49 -19.06 -2.00
CA MET A 130 -4.44 -18.29 -2.65
C MET A 130 -3.41 -19.22 -3.31
N PRO A 131 -3.03 -19.00 -4.59
CA PRO A 131 -2.14 -19.89 -5.33
C PRO A 131 -0.67 -19.75 -4.88
N ILE A 132 -0.38 -20.21 -3.66
CA ILE A 132 0.93 -20.11 -3.00
C ILE A 132 1.99 -20.98 -3.69
N ARG A 133 1.57 -22.03 -4.42
CA ARG A 133 2.44 -23.11 -4.86
C ARG A 133 2.78 -23.02 -6.35
N GLN A 134 4.09 -22.90 -6.60
CA GLN A 134 4.81 -23.37 -7.79
C GLN A 134 4.83 -22.49 -9.03
N TYR A 135 5.42 -21.30 -8.95
CA TYR A 135 5.83 -20.72 -10.23
C TYR A 135 7.06 -19.81 -10.22
N THR A 136 7.97 -20.13 -11.14
CA THR A 136 9.32 -19.58 -11.24
C THR A 136 9.51 -18.57 -12.40
N ASP A 137 8.50 -18.34 -13.23
CA ASP A 137 8.61 -17.53 -14.47
C ASP A 137 8.34 -16.02 -14.29
N THR A 138 8.56 -15.20 -15.33
CA THR A 138 8.41 -13.72 -15.27
C THR A 138 6.98 -13.23 -15.05
N GLU A 139 5.96 -13.83 -15.71
CA GLU A 139 4.55 -13.55 -15.38
C GLU A 139 4.23 -13.91 -13.93
N MET A 140 5.00 -14.84 -13.38
CA MET A 140 4.86 -15.29 -12.01
C MET A 140 5.45 -14.34 -11.01
N VAL A 141 6.43 -13.53 -11.40
CA VAL A 141 6.92 -12.41 -10.57
C VAL A 141 5.77 -11.43 -10.31
N LEU A 142 5.00 -11.09 -11.34
CA LEU A 142 3.92 -10.11 -11.25
C LEU A 142 2.70 -10.66 -10.49
N LEU A 143 2.38 -11.94 -10.70
CA LEU A 143 1.38 -12.62 -9.88
C LEU A 143 1.87 -12.77 -8.43
N ARG A 144 3.15 -13.11 -8.18
CA ARG A 144 3.76 -13.10 -6.83
C ARG A 144 3.60 -11.74 -6.14
N ALA A 145 3.85 -10.64 -6.84
CA ALA A 145 3.61 -9.30 -6.31
C ALA A 145 2.12 -9.04 -5.99
N SER A 146 1.19 -9.56 -6.81
CA SER A 146 -0.24 -9.44 -6.55
C SER A 146 -0.69 -10.26 -5.34
N LEU A 147 -0.15 -11.47 -5.17
CA LEU A 147 -0.38 -12.31 -4.00
C LEU A 147 0.17 -11.67 -2.74
N MET A 148 1.38 -11.11 -2.82
CA MET A 148 2.01 -10.37 -1.74
C MET A 148 1.09 -9.25 -1.24
N LEU A 149 0.62 -8.38 -2.14
CA LEU A 149 -0.34 -7.33 -1.81
C LEU A 149 -1.65 -7.87 -1.25
N SER A 150 -2.13 -8.98 -1.79
CA SER A 150 -3.38 -9.60 -1.34
C SER A 150 -3.30 -9.99 0.13
N TYR A 151 -2.16 -10.51 0.61
CA TYR A 151 -1.96 -10.77 2.03
C TYR A 151 -2.09 -9.51 2.89
N GLY A 152 -1.52 -8.38 2.45
CA GLY A 152 -1.65 -7.11 3.17
C GLY A 152 -3.11 -6.66 3.30
N TYR A 153 -3.91 -6.80 2.24
CA TYR A 153 -5.33 -6.46 2.28
C TYR A 153 -6.19 -7.49 3.02
N VAL A 154 -5.83 -8.77 2.99
CA VAL A 154 -6.45 -9.81 3.82
C VAL A 154 -6.27 -9.46 5.30
N VAL A 155 -5.05 -9.06 5.71
CA VAL A 155 -4.76 -8.63 7.09
C VAL A 155 -5.60 -7.42 7.49
N GLN A 156 -5.77 -6.46 6.60
CA GLN A 156 -6.57 -5.26 6.90
C GLN A 156 -8.07 -5.54 7.09
N ALA A 157 -8.60 -6.52 6.36
CA ALA A 157 -10.02 -6.83 6.31
C ALA A 157 -10.43 -7.99 7.24
N CYS A 158 -9.50 -8.83 7.64
CA CYS A 158 -9.73 -9.97 8.53
C CYS A 158 -10.38 -9.54 9.87
N PRO A 159 -11.34 -10.32 10.39
CA PRO A 159 -11.88 -10.12 11.73
C PRO A 159 -10.79 -10.06 12.82
N LEU A 160 -10.87 -9.06 13.71
CA LEU A 160 -9.84 -8.76 14.70
C LEU A 160 -9.55 -9.91 15.68
N ASP A 161 -10.56 -10.75 15.94
CA ASP A 161 -10.48 -11.93 16.81
C ASP A 161 -9.60 -13.05 16.23
N THR A 162 -9.45 -13.11 14.91
CA THR A 162 -8.62 -14.13 14.23
C THR A 162 -7.36 -13.54 13.59
N LEU A 163 -7.27 -12.21 13.50
CA LEU A 163 -6.18 -11.48 12.86
C LEU A 163 -4.79 -11.93 13.35
N THR A 164 -4.55 -11.90 14.65
CA THR A 164 -3.21 -12.19 15.23
C THR A 164 -2.77 -13.62 14.93
N GLN A 165 -3.69 -14.58 15.04
CA GLN A 165 -3.44 -15.99 14.74
C GLN A 165 -3.09 -16.19 13.27
N ARG A 166 -3.91 -15.65 12.35
CA ARG A 166 -3.70 -15.83 10.90
C ARG A 166 -2.47 -15.12 10.39
N LEU A 167 -2.19 -13.93 10.92
CA LEU A 167 -0.97 -13.20 10.64
C LEU A 167 0.25 -14.06 10.99
N GLN A 168 0.33 -14.58 12.21
CA GLN A 168 1.48 -15.36 12.66
C GLN A 168 1.63 -16.69 11.92
N GLN A 169 0.54 -17.45 11.77
CA GLN A 169 0.60 -18.84 11.28
C GLN A 169 0.80 -18.91 9.77
N THR A 170 0.16 -18.03 9.01
CA THR A 170 0.13 -18.12 7.54
C THR A 170 0.96 -17.03 6.91
N ILE A 171 0.69 -15.77 7.27
CA ILE A 171 1.15 -14.62 6.48
C ILE A 171 2.61 -14.32 6.76
N ILE A 172 3.01 -14.20 8.03
CA ILE A 172 4.42 -14.00 8.40
C ILE A 172 5.27 -15.19 7.94
N THR A 173 4.76 -16.42 8.11
CA THR A 173 5.41 -17.63 7.57
C THR A 173 5.67 -17.49 6.08
N PHE A 174 4.68 -17.04 5.30
CA PHE A 174 4.86 -16.78 3.86
C PHE A 174 5.91 -15.68 3.59
N LEU A 175 5.81 -14.53 4.26
CA LEU A 175 6.74 -13.40 4.05
C LEU A 175 8.20 -13.78 4.33
N ARG A 176 8.45 -14.63 5.33
CA ARG A 176 9.81 -15.10 5.68
C ARG A 176 10.54 -15.81 4.55
N HIS A 177 9.81 -16.49 3.65
CA HIS A 177 10.42 -17.11 2.46
C HIS A 177 11.01 -16.07 1.51
N TYR A 178 10.46 -14.86 1.50
CA TYR A 178 10.95 -13.75 0.68
C TYR A 178 12.06 -12.96 1.36
N PHE A 179 12.11 -12.92 2.70
CA PHE A 179 13.25 -12.37 3.45
C PHE A 179 14.54 -13.14 3.20
N ALA A 180 14.44 -14.47 3.11
CA ALA A 180 15.59 -15.33 2.89
C ALA A 180 16.21 -15.18 1.49
N ASN A 181 15.48 -14.65 0.51
CA ASN A 181 15.98 -14.44 -0.85
C ASN A 181 16.24 -12.96 -1.12
N SER A 182 17.52 -12.58 -1.17
CA SER A 182 17.99 -11.22 -1.46
C SER A 182 17.90 -10.81 -2.93
N LYS A 183 17.40 -11.68 -3.82
CA LYS A 183 17.23 -11.37 -5.26
C LYS A 183 15.76 -11.38 -5.62
N GLN A 184 15.04 -10.34 -5.21
CA GLN A 184 13.65 -10.11 -5.60
C GLN A 184 13.56 -8.97 -6.62
N GLU A 185 12.73 -9.14 -7.63
CA GLU A 185 12.46 -8.10 -8.61
C GLU A 185 11.76 -6.89 -7.95
N THR A 186 12.07 -5.68 -8.42
CA THR A 186 11.58 -4.41 -7.86
C THR A 186 10.08 -4.43 -7.53
N VAL A 187 9.24 -4.93 -8.43
CA VAL A 187 7.78 -5.01 -8.22
C VAL A 187 7.37 -5.87 -7.02
N VAL A 188 8.10 -6.95 -6.73
CA VAL A 188 7.85 -7.82 -5.56
C VAL A 188 8.30 -7.10 -4.29
N ARG A 189 9.42 -6.36 -4.35
CA ARG A 189 9.93 -5.56 -3.24
C ARG A 189 8.97 -4.43 -2.86
N GLU A 190 8.44 -3.72 -3.86
CA GLU A 190 7.39 -2.71 -3.66
C GLU A 190 6.15 -3.31 -3.00
N ALA A 191 5.68 -4.45 -3.52
CA ALA A 191 4.55 -5.17 -2.94
C ALA A 191 4.82 -5.65 -1.51
N MET A 192 6.05 -6.06 -1.20
CA MET A 192 6.48 -6.46 0.13
C MET A 192 6.41 -5.31 1.11
N LEU A 193 7.01 -4.16 0.78
CA LEU A 193 7.03 -2.96 1.62
C LEU A 193 5.62 -2.46 1.89
N GLU A 194 4.76 -2.43 0.87
CA GLU A 194 3.37 -2.08 1.07
C GLU A 194 2.63 -3.07 1.98
N THR A 195 2.87 -4.37 1.80
CA THR A 195 2.28 -5.41 2.65
C THR A 195 2.70 -5.24 4.11
N MET A 196 3.97 -4.93 4.38
CA MET A 196 4.47 -4.63 5.72
C MET A 196 3.76 -3.42 6.33
N ARG A 197 3.58 -2.35 5.55
CA ARG A 197 2.83 -1.16 5.99
C ARG A 197 1.39 -1.50 6.35
N LEU A 198 0.70 -2.26 5.50
CA LEU A 198 -0.68 -2.69 5.75
C LEU A 198 -0.79 -3.57 7.00
N ILE A 199 0.16 -4.47 7.22
CA ILE A 199 0.25 -5.27 8.44
C ILE A 199 0.41 -4.37 9.66
N ALA A 200 1.36 -3.43 9.63
CA ALA A 200 1.61 -2.52 10.74
C ALA A 200 0.37 -1.69 11.12
N ILE A 201 -0.36 -1.18 10.12
CA ILE A 201 -1.61 -0.46 10.34
C ILE A 201 -2.70 -1.37 10.94
N ALA A 202 -2.79 -2.62 10.48
CA ALA A 202 -3.80 -3.57 10.97
C ALA A 202 -3.56 -3.98 12.43
N VAL A 203 -2.29 -4.12 12.83
CA VAL A 203 -1.91 -4.52 14.20
C VAL A 203 -1.58 -3.35 15.11
N HIS A 204 -1.90 -2.12 14.70
CA HIS A 204 -1.69 -0.94 15.52
C HIS A 204 -2.40 -1.08 16.88
N PRO A 205 -1.79 -0.64 18.01
CA PRO A 205 -2.38 -0.79 19.34
C PRO A 205 -3.80 -0.21 19.48
N SER A 206 -4.15 0.80 18.67
CA SER A 206 -5.51 1.37 18.66
C SER A 206 -6.58 0.44 18.05
N ARG A 207 -6.20 -0.65 17.39
CA ARG A 207 -7.11 -1.60 16.73
C ARG A 207 -7.24 -2.93 17.46
N LEU A 208 -6.22 -3.34 18.20
CA LEU A 208 -6.20 -4.63 18.87
C LEU A 208 -6.46 -4.47 20.37
N PRO A 209 -7.28 -5.35 20.98
CA PRO A 209 -7.50 -5.32 22.41
C PRO A 209 -6.26 -5.81 23.18
N GLY A 210 -5.97 -5.17 24.31
CA GLY A 210 -4.88 -5.57 25.22
C GLY A 210 -3.48 -5.16 24.75
N GLU A 211 -2.45 -5.66 25.44
CA GLU A 211 -1.04 -5.40 25.15
C GLU A 211 -0.49 -6.32 24.06
N TYR A 212 -1.14 -6.36 22.89
CA TYR A 212 -0.63 -7.14 21.78
C TYR A 212 0.71 -6.59 21.29
N ARG A 213 1.70 -7.47 21.15
CA ARG A 213 3.01 -7.15 20.57
C ARG A 213 3.22 -7.95 19.31
N PHE A 214 3.54 -7.23 18.24
CA PHE A 214 3.80 -7.86 16.96
C PHE A 214 5.23 -8.40 16.91
N GLU A 215 5.40 -9.71 17.15
CA GLU A 215 6.70 -10.37 17.31
C GLU A 215 7.63 -10.19 16.10
N ALA A 216 7.10 -10.22 14.89
CA ALA A 216 7.88 -10.09 13.66
C ALA A 216 8.26 -8.63 13.33
N ARG A 217 7.86 -7.63 14.13
CA ARG A 217 8.14 -6.21 13.86
C ARG A 217 9.61 -5.93 13.56
N ASN A 218 10.51 -6.39 14.43
CA ASN A 218 11.94 -6.10 14.29
C ASN A 218 12.55 -6.84 13.09
N GLU A 219 12.01 -8.01 12.73
CA GLU A 219 12.38 -8.72 11.51
C GLU A 219 11.98 -7.93 10.26
N LEU A 220 10.78 -7.34 10.24
CA LEU A 220 10.34 -6.47 9.14
C LEU A 220 11.19 -5.19 9.03
N ILE A 221 11.49 -4.56 10.17
CA ILE A 221 12.37 -3.38 10.21
C ILE A 221 13.78 -3.75 9.71
N GLY A 222 14.30 -4.91 10.14
CA GLY A 222 15.57 -5.45 9.66
C GLY A 222 15.59 -5.63 8.15
N TYR A 223 14.53 -6.19 7.57
CA TYR A 223 14.39 -6.28 6.12
C TYR A 223 14.42 -4.90 5.44
N ILE A 224 13.69 -3.91 5.96
CA ILE A 224 13.71 -2.55 5.41
C ILE A 224 15.13 -1.96 5.44
N LYS A 225 15.83 -2.08 6.58
CA LYS A 225 17.22 -1.62 6.74
C LYS A 225 18.15 -2.29 5.72
N THR A 226 18.12 -3.62 5.64
CA THR A 226 19.05 -4.43 4.84
C THR A 226 18.78 -4.36 3.35
N PHE A 227 17.54 -4.14 2.92
CA PHE A 227 17.15 -4.48 1.56
C PHE A 227 16.56 -3.32 0.76
N SER A 228 15.87 -2.39 1.43
CA SER A 228 15.30 -1.21 0.73
C SER A 228 16.32 -0.08 0.57
N MET A 229 17.35 -0.07 1.41
CA MET A 229 18.32 1.01 1.47
C MET A 229 19.72 0.53 1.10
N LEU A 230 20.18 -0.64 1.56
CA LEU A 230 21.48 -1.17 1.12
C LEU A 230 21.36 -1.81 -0.28
N GLN A 231 21.85 -1.07 -1.27
CA GLN A 231 21.90 -1.47 -2.68
C GLN A 231 23.00 -2.50 -2.98
N ASP A 232 23.09 -3.57 -2.20
CA ASP A 232 24.01 -4.65 -2.52
C ASP A 232 23.43 -5.52 -3.62
N TYR A 233 23.71 -5.06 -4.83
CA TYR A 233 23.62 -5.72 -6.12
C TYR A 233 22.27 -5.73 -6.85
N VAL A 234 22.36 -5.16 -8.06
CA VAL A 234 21.44 -5.19 -9.22
C VAL A 234 20.51 -3.98 -9.33
N GLN A 235 20.98 -3.02 -10.14
CA GLN A 235 20.28 -1.90 -10.81
C GLN A 235 20.22 -0.54 -10.07
N SER A 236 21.33 0.21 -10.15
CA SER A 236 21.38 1.60 -10.67
C SER A 236 20.41 2.68 -10.14
N GLU A 237 20.32 2.90 -8.83
CA GLU A 237 19.61 4.07 -8.29
C GLU A 237 20.47 4.79 -7.24
N THR A 238 21.35 5.70 -7.66
CA THR A 238 22.26 6.37 -6.70
C THR A 238 21.48 7.11 -5.61
N PRO A 239 22.05 7.38 -4.42
CA PRO A 239 21.38 8.14 -3.36
C PRO A 239 20.75 9.46 -3.83
N GLU A 240 21.26 10.05 -4.91
CA GLU A 240 20.80 11.31 -5.49
C GLU A 240 19.61 11.16 -6.44
N MET A 241 19.41 9.99 -7.04
CA MET A 241 18.38 9.75 -8.06
C MET A 241 17.30 8.80 -7.55
N LEU A 242 16.06 9.05 -7.98
CA LEU A 242 14.95 8.12 -7.78
C LEU A 242 14.59 7.48 -9.12
N SER A 243 14.58 6.16 -9.20
CA SER A 243 14.17 5.37 -10.38
C SER A 243 13.00 4.43 -10.06
N SER A 244 12.67 4.29 -8.78
CA SER A 244 11.60 3.42 -8.28
C SER A 244 10.86 4.06 -7.11
N SER A 245 9.79 3.41 -6.63
CA SER A 245 9.06 3.84 -5.44
C SER A 245 9.57 3.26 -4.12
N LEU A 246 10.66 2.49 -4.17
CA LEU A 246 11.13 1.69 -3.04
C LEU A 246 11.40 2.56 -1.81
N ARG A 247 12.05 3.71 -1.97
CA ARG A 247 12.34 4.62 -0.84
C ARG A 247 11.07 5.19 -0.22
N LEU A 248 10.09 5.58 -1.04
CA LEU A 248 8.79 6.04 -0.57
C LEU A 248 8.07 4.96 0.23
N LEU A 249 7.97 3.74 -0.33
CA LEU A 249 7.28 2.63 0.32
C LEU A 249 8.01 2.17 1.59
N ALA A 250 9.35 2.19 1.59
CA ALA A 250 10.16 1.91 2.77
C ALA A 250 9.93 2.94 3.88
N ALA A 251 9.93 4.24 3.54
CA ALA A 251 9.62 5.30 4.49
C ALA A 251 8.21 5.14 5.08
N LYS A 252 7.21 4.84 4.24
CA LYS A 252 5.84 4.57 4.71
C LYS A 252 5.74 3.34 5.63
N ALA A 253 6.35 2.22 5.24
CA ALA A 253 6.36 1.00 6.04
C ALA A 253 7.07 1.24 7.38
N THR A 254 8.18 1.96 7.36
CA THR A 254 8.92 2.36 8.56
C THR A 254 8.04 3.21 9.47
N ALA A 255 7.44 4.28 8.96
CA ALA A 255 6.57 5.17 9.73
C ALA A 255 5.40 4.43 10.40
N ALA A 256 4.87 3.38 9.77
CA ALA A 256 3.85 2.53 10.36
C ALA A 256 4.42 1.56 11.42
N LEU A 257 5.55 0.90 11.15
CA LEU A 257 6.15 -0.10 12.03
C LEU A 257 6.72 0.50 13.32
N VAL A 258 7.32 1.69 13.27
CA VAL A 258 7.91 2.31 14.47
C VAL A 258 6.85 2.67 15.51
N ARG A 259 5.60 2.94 15.09
CA ARG A 259 4.44 3.22 15.96
C ARG A 259 3.92 2.00 16.73
N LEU A 260 4.45 0.81 16.44
CA LEU A 260 4.11 -0.40 17.18
C LEU A 260 4.96 -0.52 18.44
N GLU A 261 4.38 -1.10 19.49
CA GLU A 261 5.12 -1.42 20.70
C GLU A 261 6.00 -2.67 20.55
N PRO A 262 7.15 -2.73 21.25
CA PRO A 262 7.73 -1.70 22.13
C PRO A 262 8.47 -0.59 21.36
N PRO A 263 8.76 0.58 21.97
CA PRO A 263 9.60 1.61 21.35
C PRO A 263 10.96 1.05 20.90
N LEU A 264 11.56 1.67 19.87
CA LEU A 264 12.86 1.26 19.35
C LEU A 264 14.00 1.50 20.37
N SER A 265 15.01 0.64 20.31
CA SER A 265 16.26 0.81 21.06
C SER A 265 17.09 1.98 20.49
N ASP A 266 18.06 2.49 21.26
CA ASP A 266 18.96 3.55 20.75
C ASP A 266 19.74 3.08 19.52
N ASP A 267 20.22 1.83 19.52
CA ASP A 267 20.93 1.25 18.38
C ASP A 267 20.03 1.17 17.14
N ASP A 268 18.78 0.74 17.31
CA ASP A 268 17.81 0.68 16.21
C ASP A 268 17.47 2.05 15.64
N ILE A 269 17.30 3.06 16.51
CA ILE A 269 17.04 4.44 16.09
C ILE A 269 18.25 4.99 15.32
N TRP A 270 19.45 4.73 15.80
CA TRP A 270 20.68 5.16 15.15
C TRP A 270 20.86 4.54 13.76
N GLU A 271 20.76 3.21 13.67
CA GLU A 271 20.89 2.49 12.40
C GLU A 271 19.82 2.92 11.40
N LEU A 272 18.56 2.92 11.81
CA LEU A 272 17.44 3.29 10.95
C LEU A 272 17.55 4.75 10.50
N GLY A 273 17.91 5.66 11.42
CA GLY A 273 18.14 7.06 11.11
C GLY A 273 19.28 7.25 10.12
N THR A 274 20.42 6.57 10.33
CA THR A 274 21.59 6.64 9.44
C THR A 274 21.23 6.18 8.04
N VAL A 275 20.58 5.03 7.95
CA VAL A 275 20.12 4.43 6.71
C VAL A 275 19.16 5.38 5.98
N LEU A 276 18.09 5.85 6.64
CA LEU A 276 17.15 6.75 5.99
C LEU A 276 17.79 8.07 5.56
N THR A 277 18.64 8.66 6.41
CA THR A 277 19.30 9.94 6.11
C THR A 277 20.23 9.83 4.91
N GLN A 278 21.01 8.74 4.81
CA GLN A 278 21.94 8.50 3.71
C GLN A 278 21.25 8.45 2.33
N TYR A 279 20.02 7.98 2.26
CA TYR A 279 19.30 7.79 0.99
C TYR A 279 18.21 8.84 0.74
N ILE A 280 17.95 9.75 1.69
CA ILE A 280 16.90 10.77 1.58
C ILE A 280 17.49 12.17 1.50
N LEU A 281 18.57 12.48 2.22
CA LEU A 281 19.21 13.79 2.12
C LEU A 281 19.83 14.09 0.74
N PRO A 282 20.50 13.14 0.04
CA PRO A 282 21.15 13.45 -1.23
C PRO A 282 20.17 13.61 -2.40
N MET A 283 18.88 13.31 -2.22
CA MET A 283 17.90 13.29 -3.31
C MET A 283 17.82 14.64 -4.03
N CYS A 284 18.06 14.63 -5.35
CA CYS A 284 18.04 15.83 -6.19
C CYS A 284 16.77 15.86 -7.06
N ARG A 285 16.01 16.97 -7.04
CA ARG A 285 14.75 17.11 -7.79
C ARG A 285 14.96 16.87 -9.30
N GLU A 286 14.35 15.83 -9.84
CA GLU A 286 14.34 15.60 -11.29
C GLU A 286 13.38 16.57 -11.99
N LYS A 287 13.81 17.14 -13.13
CA LYS A 287 13.01 18.07 -13.93
C LYS A 287 11.76 17.43 -14.57
N SER A 288 11.70 16.10 -14.62
CA SER A 288 10.57 15.29 -15.08
C SER A 288 10.28 14.22 -14.03
N GLY A 289 9.79 14.63 -12.86
CA GLY A 289 9.63 13.75 -11.71
C GLY A 289 8.77 12.52 -12.00
N LEU A 290 9.22 11.36 -11.51
CA LEU A 290 8.39 10.16 -11.36
C LEU A 290 7.08 10.53 -10.65
N LYS A 291 5.95 10.25 -11.30
CA LYS A 291 4.61 10.51 -10.75
C LYS A 291 4.27 9.49 -9.66
N THR A 292 3.64 9.95 -8.58
CA THR A 292 3.13 9.12 -7.47
C THR A 292 2.37 7.90 -7.97
N LEU A 293 2.58 6.76 -7.32
CA LEU A 293 2.06 5.47 -7.79
C LEU A 293 0.54 5.37 -7.60
N ALA A 294 -0.07 4.38 -8.24
CA ALA A 294 -1.46 3.98 -7.97
C ALA A 294 -1.72 3.72 -6.47
N TYR A 295 -0.72 3.29 -5.71
CA TYR A 295 -0.81 3.10 -4.26
C TYR A 295 -1.19 4.39 -3.53
N ASP A 296 -0.64 5.53 -3.94
CA ASP A 296 -0.92 6.84 -3.32
C ASP A 296 -2.35 7.29 -3.62
N LEU A 297 -2.84 7.03 -4.83
CA LEU A 297 -4.21 7.38 -5.23
C LEU A 297 -5.26 6.78 -4.28
N PHE A 298 -5.02 5.57 -3.81
CA PHE A 298 -5.95 4.83 -2.96
C PHE A 298 -5.70 5.00 -1.45
N ASP A 299 -4.52 5.43 -1.02
CA ASP A 299 -4.22 5.78 0.39
C ASP A 299 -4.94 7.06 0.86
N TYR A 300 -5.22 8.00 -0.07
CA TYR A 300 -5.97 9.22 0.23
C TYR A 300 -7.48 8.98 0.46
N ALA A 301 -8.04 7.87 -0.01
CA ALA A 301 -9.44 7.55 0.23
C ALA A 301 -9.70 7.03 1.65
N SER A 302 -8.77 6.25 2.21
CA SER A 302 -8.90 5.60 3.53
C SER A 302 -8.67 6.54 4.72
N THR A 303 -7.95 7.65 4.53
CA THR A 303 -7.63 8.63 5.59
C THR A 303 -8.75 9.64 5.89
N SER A 304 -9.85 9.67 5.11
CA SER A 304 -10.89 10.71 5.21
C SER A 304 -12.24 10.24 5.77
N ILE A 305 -12.38 8.96 6.13
CA ILE A 305 -13.58 8.44 6.81
C ILE A 305 -13.45 8.53 8.34
N SER A 306 -12.24 8.47 8.89
CA SER A 306 -11.97 8.61 10.33
C SER A 306 -12.23 10.03 10.88
N SER A 307 -12.42 11.04 10.02
CA SER A 307 -12.73 12.41 10.42
C SER A 307 -14.23 12.69 10.63
N PHE A 308 -15.11 11.71 10.42
CA PHE A 308 -16.56 11.88 10.63
C PHE A 308 -17.07 11.50 12.03
N THR A 309 -16.24 10.93 12.90
CA THR A 309 -16.69 10.43 14.23
C THR A 309 -16.15 11.21 15.43
N SER A 310 -15.43 12.32 15.25
CA SER A 310 -14.98 13.17 16.37
C SER A 310 -15.59 14.57 16.29
N PRO A 311 -16.56 14.92 17.14
CA PRO A 311 -17.06 16.29 17.23
C PRO A 311 -16.24 17.04 18.28
N SER A 312 -15.18 17.76 17.91
CA SER A 312 -14.61 18.84 18.73
C SER A 312 -13.61 19.72 17.96
N ASN A 313 -13.84 21.03 18.03
CA ASN A 313 -12.97 22.16 17.68
C ASN A 313 -12.68 22.46 16.20
N ARG A 314 -13.63 23.16 15.57
CA ARG A 314 -13.33 24.16 14.54
C ARG A 314 -12.74 25.41 15.19
N MET A 315 -11.53 25.80 14.80
CA MET A 315 -11.14 27.23 14.79
C MET A 315 -10.40 27.54 13.50
N GLY A 316 -10.68 28.73 12.96
CA GLY A 316 -10.61 29.08 11.55
C GLY A 316 -9.24 28.96 10.88
N MET A 317 -9.25 28.43 9.66
CA MET A 317 -8.16 28.65 8.70
C MET A 317 -8.65 29.66 7.66
N ASN A 318 -7.98 30.82 7.64
CA ASN A 318 -8.13 31.83 6.59
C ASN A 318 -7.75 31.21 5.24
N MET A 319 -8.64 31.35 4.25
CA MET A 319 -8.35 31.08 2.85
C MET A 319 -7.30 32.09 2.36
N LYS A 320 -6.04 31.67 2.26
CA LYS A 320 -5.06 32.32 1.38
C LYS A 320 -5.12 31.64 0.01
N LYS A 321 -5.10 32.44 -1.05
CA LYS A 321 -4.92 32.00 -2.44
C LYS A 321 -3.60 31.21 -2.51
N ILE A 322 -3.68 30.00 -3.03
CA ILE A 322 -2.56 29.06 -3.18
C ILE A 322 -1.89 29.39 -4.51
N ASP A 323 -0.60 29.74 -4.47
CA ASP A 323 0.27 29.83 -5.65
C ASP A 323 0.49 28.42 -6.25
N ASP A 324 0.53 28.37 -7.57
CA ASP A 324 0.21 27.25 -8.48
C ASP A 324 1.34 26.20 -8.74
N ASP A 325 2.26 25.89 -7.81
CA ASP A 325 3.49 25.12 -8.16
C ASP A 325 3.86 23.84 -7.35
N GLU A 326 2.94 23.18 -6.64
CA GLU A 326 3.29 21.96 -5.87
C GLU A 326 2.32 20.79 -6.08
N SER A 327 2.44 20.08 -7.21
CA SER A 327 2.14 18.64 -7.21
C SER A 327 3.30 17.92 -6.53
N ALA A 328 3.05 17.26 -5.39
CA ALA A 328 4.11 16.56 -4.66
C ALA A 328 4.72 15.46 -5.54
N THR A 329 5.99 15.62 -5.88
CA THR A 329 6.75 14.59 -6.61
C THR A 329 6.94 13.36 -5.73
N ILE A 330 7.28 12.18 -6.30
CA ILE A 330 7.66 11.01 -5.46
C ILE A 330 8.76 11.40 -4.46
N MET A 331 9.63 12.35 -4.81
CA MET A 331 10.62 12.92 -3.91
C MET A 331 9.98 13.64 -2.72
N ASP A 332 9.07 14.59 -2.95
CA ASP A 332 8.40 15.34 -1.87
C ASP A 332 7.59 14.39 -0.98
N ALA A 333 6.91 13.41 -1.58
CA ALA A 333 6.22 12.36 -0.85
C ALA A 333 7.20 11.52 -0.01
N THR A 334 8.36 11.17 -0.55
CA THR A 334 9.39 10.40 0.17
C THR A 334 9.94 11.17 1.36
N VAL A 335 10.28 12.46 1.17
CA VAL A 335 10.75 13.36 2.23
C VAL A 335 9.69 13.54 3.31
N THR A 336 8.43 13.72 2.91
CA THR A 336 7.32 13.85 3.87
C THR A 336 7.16 12.58 4.70
N GLN A 337 7.17 11.41 4.07
CA GLN A 337 7.03 10.14 4.79
C GLN A 337 8.24 9.83 5.66
N TYR A 338 9.42 10.32 5.28
CA TYR A 338 10.58 10.28 6.16
C TYR A 338 10.40 11.11 7.42
N GLY A 339 9.90 12.34 7.28
CA GLY A 339 9.51 13.19 8.41
C GLY A 339 8.54 12.48 9.34
N ASN A 340 7.51 11.84 8.79
CA ASN A 340 6.53 11.07 9.55
C ASN A 340 7.16 9.89 10.33
N ALA A 341 8.18 9.23 9.76
CA ALA A 341 8.90 8.15 10.44
C ALA A 341 9.71 8.68 11.63
N LEU A 342 10.40 9.82 11.47
CA LEU A 342 11.16 10.46 12.54
C LEU A 342 10.26 10.98 13.65
N GLU A 343 9.16 11.64 13.29
CA GLU A 343 8.14 12.11 14.23
C GLU A 343 7.61 10.93 15.06
N ALA A 344 7.27 9.82 14.40
CA ALA A 344 6.78 8.63 15.09
C ALA A 344 7.81 8.01 16.05
N ILE A 345 9.11 8.04 15.71
CA ILE A 345 10.18 7.61 16.62
C ILE A 345 10.21 8.48 17.88
N ILE A 346 10.09 9.81 17.72
CA ILE A 346 10.09 10.75 18.83
C ILE A 346 8.82 10.58 19.69
N GLU A 347 7.66 10.43 19.08
CA GLU A 347 6.39 10.22 19.79
C GLU A 347 6.42 8.94 20.63
N MET A 348 6.99 7.86 20.11
CA MET A 348 7.10 6.57 20.81
C MET A 348 8.12 6.59 21.94
N ARG A 349 9.13 7.49 21.88
CA ARG A 349 10.14 7.64 22.93
C ARG A 349 10.54 9.12 23.08
N PRO A 350 9.70 9.95 23.74
CA PRO A 350 9.86 11.40 23.79
C PRO A 350 10.91 11.81 24.84
N THR A 351 12.16 11.41 24.63
CA THR A 351 13.27 11.68 25.53
C THR A 351 14.29 12.62 24.88
N VAL A 352 15.00 13.41 25.70
CA VAL A 352 16.11 14.25 25.23
C VAL A 352 17.17 13.42 24.52
N GLY A 353 17.42 12.19 25.00
CA GLY A 353 18.36 11.24 24.39
C GLY A 353 17.99 10.91 22.95
N THR A 354 16.71 10.59 22.69
CA THR A 354 16.18 10.28 21.36
C THR A 354 16.33 11.45 20.39
N VAL A 355 15.95 12.66 20.81
CA VAL A 355 16.11 13.87 19.97
C VAL A 355 17.59 14.14 19.69
N THR A 356 18.44 14.04 20.71
CA THR A 356 19.89 14.23 20.55
C THR A 356 20.49 13.20 19.59
N LEU A 357 20.03 11.95 19.64
CA LEU A 357 20.49 10.88 18.76
C LEU A 357 20.13 11.16 17.30
N ILE A 358 18.88 11.56 17.03
CA ILE A 358 18.43 11.93 15.68
C ILE A 358 19.22 13.13 15.15
N LEU A 359 19.45 14.16 15.98
CA LEU A 359 20.28 15.31 15.58
C LEU A 359 21.72 14.89 15.25
N LYS A 360 22.30 13.96 16.03
CA LYS A 360 23.63 13.41 15.74
C LYS A 360 23.67 12.69 14.39
N VAL A 361 22.65 11.87 14.08
CA VAL A 361 22.52 11.20 12.77
C VAL A 361 22.58 12.25 11.65
N PHE A 362 21.78 13.32 11.72
CA PHE A 362 21.81 14.36 10.70
C PHE A 362 23.17 15.04 10.54
N THR A 363 23.85 15.35 11.66
CA THR A 363 25.19 15.96 11.59
C THR A 363 26.23 15.03 10.98
N HIS A 364 26.14 13.72 11.21
CA HIS A 364 27.06 12.73 10.65
C HIS A 364 26.83 12.49 9.17
N SER A 365 25.59 12.62 8.68
CA SER A 365 25.27 12.42 7.26
C SER A 365 25.42 13.69 6.41
N SER A 366 25.62 14.85 7.02
CA SER A 366 25.90 16.13 6.33
C SER A 366 27.39 16.40 6.06
N LEU A 367 28.26 15.51 6.54
CA LEU A 367 29.70 15.46 6.29
C LEU A 367 30.00 14.34 5.29
#